data_AF-A0A327R2S4-F1
#
_entry.id   AF-A0A327R2S4-F1
#
_cell.length_a   1.000
_cell.length_b   1.000
_cell.length_c   1.000
_cell.angle_alpha   90.00
_cell.angle_beta   90.00
_cell.angle_gamma   90.00
#
_symmetry.space_group_name_H-M   'P 1'
#
loop_
_entity.id
_entity.type
_entity.pdbx_description
1 polymer ?
#
loop_
_entity_poly.entity_id
_entity_poly.type
_entity_poly.pdbx_seq_one_letter_code
_entity_poly.pdbx_strand_id
1 'polypeptide(L)'
;MMRNSLLMALIVVFIAACNSNTPQTATGDSTVAPVNNGLDLKRLAIGHYTGDFGGAPIHIIINFVEEKFIAGYNTHKGNRRNVSGTIEADGDKWKVILNEPGSHEYDGVFTLIFDKDFANATGSWKPFSDSLSAKQFKLVRHNIDDNDPKSFMESNSYYDGNHTLSFYQDGSCEIAYYPIKADSTKVLQQVIVKGTYKYANEKYYINWGKEGFNNRRADTFLVKHTKPDPNNEYESLSITNADLELMQNEF
;
A
#
# COMPACT_ATOMS: atom_id res chain seq x y z
N MET A 1 7.66 81.55 -14.52
CA MET A 1 8.20 80.33 -15.19
C MET A 1 7.38 79.15 -14.64
N MET A 2 6.25 78.66 -15.17
CA MET A 2 5.82 78.32 -16.55
C MET A 2 6.84 77.40 -17.24
N ARG A 3 6.56 76.15 -17.67
CA ARG A 3 5.33 75.53 -18.21
C ARG A 3 5.32 74.00 -18.02
N ASN A 4 4.10 73.44 -17.93
CA ASN A 4 3.72 72.06 -18.27
C ASN A 4 4.29 71.62 -19.63
N SER A 5 4.64 70.33 -19.76
CA SER A 5 4.45 69.57 -21.01
C SER A 5 4.29 68.08 -20.73
N LEU A 6 3.06 67.63 -20.99
CA LEU A 6 2.61 66.28 -21.21
C LEU A 6 3.20 65.77 -22.54
N LEU A 7 3.78 64.57 -22.58
CA LEU A 7 3.89 63.82 -23.84
C LEU A 7 3.76 62.32 -23.60
N MET A 8 3.06 61.71 -24.54
CA MET A 8 2.37 60.44 -24.55
C MET A 8 3.09 59.47 -25.51
N ALA A 9 2.70 58.19 -25.44
CA ALA A 9 2.89 57.13 -26.44
C ALA A 9 4.23 56.36 -26.37
N LEU A 10 4.30 55.06 -26.69
CA LEU A 10 3.40 54.21 -27.48
C LEU A 10 3.64 52.74 -27.07
N ILE A 11 2.58 52.01 -26.72
CA ILE A 11 2.60 50.56 -26.54
C ILE A 11 2.49 49.91 -27.92
N VAL A 12 3.48 49.10 -28.30
CA VAL A 12 3.42 48.28 -29.53
C VAL A 12 2.89 46.90 -29.17
N VAL A 13 1.66 46.63 -29.59
CA VAL A 13 1.02 45.30 -29.56
C VAL A 13 1.42 44.58 -30.85
N PHE A 14 2.09 43.42 -30.71
CA PHE A 14 2.32 42.51 -31.83
C PHE A 14 1.04 41.70 -32.10
N ILE A 15 0.37 42.03 -33.19
CA ILE A 15 -0.68 41.19 -33.79
C ILE A 15 0.00 40.38 -34.89
N ALA A 16 0.27 39.10 -34.63
CA ALA A 16 0.56 38.12 -35.68
C ALA A 16 -0.72 37.32 -35.94
N ALA A 17 -1.49 37.77 -36.92
CA ALA A 17 -2.55 36.99 -37.54
C ALA A 17 -1.92 36.14 -38.66
N CYS A 18 -2.13 34.83 -38.63
CA CYS A 18 -2.05 33.98 -39.80
C CYS A 18 -3.42 33.29 -39.97
N ASN A 19 -3.97 33.48 -41.16
CA ASN A 19 -5.27 32.99 -41.60
C ASN A 19 -5.25 31.47 -41.84
N SER A 20 -6.35 30.84 -41.39
CA SER A 20 -7.09 29.71 -41.93
C SER A 20 -6.41 28.74 -42.92
N ASN A 21 -6.25 27.49 -42.49
CA ASN A 21 -6.62 26.30 -43.26
C ASN A 21 -6.95 25.16 -42.29
N THR A 22 -8.23 24.82 -42.19
CA THR A 22 -8.78 23.74 -41.37
C THR A 22 -8.57 22.40 -42.06
N PRO A 23 -7.95 21.40 -41.40
CA PRO A 23 -8.22 20.00 -41.71
C PRO A 23 -9.35 19.53 -40.78
N GLN A 24 -10.52 19.29 -41.37
CA GLN A 24 -11.61 18.57 -40.73
C GLN A 24 -11.25 17.08 -40.68
N THR A 25 -11.01 16.52 -39.50
CA THR A 25 -11.13 15.06 -39.30
C THR A 25 -11.51 14.73 -37.85
N ALA A 26 -12.64 14.02 -37.75
CA ALA A 26 -13.13 13.21 -36.65
C ALA A 26 -13.31 13.87 -35.28
N THR A 27 -14.50 14.42 -35.08
CA THR A 27 -15.20 14.50 -33.80
C THR A 27 -15.30 13.09 -33.20
N GLY A 28 -14.34 12.73 -32.36
CA GLY A 28 -14.49 11.65 -31.39
C GLY A 28 -15.42 12.15 -30.29
N ASP A 29 -16.56 11.49 -30.19
CA ASP A 29 -17.62 11.71 -29.21
C ASP A 29 -17.02 11.81 -27.79
N SER A 30 -16.93 13.04 -27.29
CA SER A 30 -16.63 13.30 -25.89
C SER A 30 -17.95 13.27 -25.14
N THR A 31 -18.38 12.09 -24.72
CA THR A 31 -19.51 11.95 -23.82
C THR A 31 -19.18 11.05 -22.64
N VAL A 32 -19.24 11.69 -21.48
CA VAL A 32 -19.23 11.19 -20.10
C VAL A 32 -17.85 10.95 -19.48
N ALA A 33 -17.20 12.06 -19.10
CA ALA A 33 -16.42 12.03 -17.86
C ALA A 33 -17.37 11.57 -16.73
N PRO A 34 -16.98 10.65 -15.84
CA PRO A 34 -17.79 10.32 -14.68
C PRO A 34 -18.01 11.61 -13.89
N VAL A 35 -19.27 12.04 -13.80
CA VAL A 35 -19.69 13.11 -12.90
C VAL A 35 -19.50 12.55 -11.49
N ASN A 36 -18.29 12.75 -10.95
CA ASN A 36 -18.03 12.51 -9.55
C ASN A 36 -18.11 13.85 -8.85
N ASN A 37 -19.21 14.07 -8.15
CA ASN A 37 -19.21 15.03 -7.05
C ASN A 37 -18.05 14.59 -6.13
N GLY A 38 -17.10 15.45 -5.77
CA GLY A 38 -15.85 15.03 -5.10
C GLY A 38 -16.03 14.13 -3.86
N LEU A 39 -17.22 14.18 -3.23
CA LEU A 39 -17.66 13.27 -2.17
C LEU A 39 -17.74 11.78 -2.60
N ASP A 40 -18.22 11.50 -3.81
CA ASP A 40 -18.34 10.14 -4.35
C ASP A 40 -16.97 9.53 -4.64
N LEU A 41 -16.05 10.31 -5.23
CA LEU A 41 -14.68 9.86 -5.50
C LEU A 41 -13.96 9.50 -4.20
N LYS A 42 -14.05 10.37 -3.18
CA LYS A 42 -13.44 10.14 -1.87
C LYS A 42 -13.94 8.86 -1.23
N ARG A 43 -15.26 8.64 -1.24
CA ARG A 43 -15.89 7.44 -0.68
C ARG A 43 -15.47 6.17 -1.43
N LEU A 44 -15.35 6.24 -2.76
CA LEU A 44 -14.97 5.09 -3.58
C LEU A 44 -13.50 4.72 -3.41
N ALA A 45 -12.60 5.70 -3.47
CA ALA A 45 -11.16 5.47 -3.54
C ALA A 45 -10.49 5.18 -2.18
N ILE A 46 -11.00 5.72 -1.06
CA ILE A 46 -10.49 5.38 0.27
C ILE A 46 -10.71 3.89 0.53
N GLY A 47 -9.65 3.17 0.84
CA GLY A 47 -9.73 1.72 1.01
C GLY A 47 -8.39 1.04 1.18
N HIS A 48 -8.48 -0.26 1.41
CA HIS A 48 -7.34 -1.17 1.51
C HIS A 48 -7.28 -2.03 0.25
N TYR A 49 -6.11 -2.07 -0.37
CA TYR A 49 -5.89 -2.79 -1.62
C TYR A 49 -4.70 -3.73 -1.44
N THR A 50 -4.84 -4.98 -1.87
CA THR A 50 -3.78 -5.99 -1.70
C THR A 50 -3.49 -6.72 -3.00
N GLY A 51 -2.24 -7.16 -3.16
CA GLY A 51 -1.75 -7.85 -4.34
C GLY A 51 -0.44 -8.59 -4.12
N ASP A 52 -0.03 -9.36 -5.11
CA ASP A 52 1.32 -9.95 -5.16
C ASP A 52 2.31 -8.96 -5.75
N PHE A 53 3.38 -8.67 -5.02
CA PHE A 53 4.46 -7.77 -5.40
C PHE A 53 5.78 -8.51 -5.47
N GLY A 54 6.00 -9.20 -6.59
CA GLY A 54 7.21 -9.99 -6.81
C GLY A 54 7.32 -11.19 -5.86
N GLY A 55 6.22 -11.91 -5.65
CA GLY A 55 6.16 -13.12 -4.83
C GLY A 55 5.93 -12.88 -3.34
N ALA A 56 5.58 -11.67 -2.94
CA ALA A 56 5.24 -11.33 -1.55
C ALA A 56 4.08 -10.33 -1.52
N PRO A 57 3.21 -10.37 -0.49
CA PRO A 57 2.07 -9.48 -0.40
C PRO A 57 2.53 -8.02 -0.25
N ILE A 58 1.83 -7.15 -0.96
CA ILE A 58 1.83 -5.70 -0.72
C ILE A 58 0.41 -5.28 -0.35
N HIS A 59 0.33 -4.30 0.54
CA HIS A 59 -0.90 -3.61 0.85
C HIS A 59 -0.73 -2.13 0.57
N ILE A 60 -1.69 -1.52 -0.10
CA ILE A 60 -1.77 -0.08 -0.31
C ILE A 60 -3.04 0.40 0.38
N ILE A 61 -2.90 1.31 1.35
CA ILE A 61 -3.99 1.87 2.12
C ILE A 61 -4.12 3.32 1.67
N ILE A 62 -5.25 3.64 1.03
CA ILE A 62 -5.63 5.00 0.67
C ILE A 62 -6.54 5.51 1.78
N ASN A 63 -6.12 6.52 2.52
CA ASN A 63 -6.87 7.07 3.65
C ASN A 63 -7.15 8.58 3.50
N PHE A 64 -6.70 9.19 2.41
CA PHE A 64 -6.95 10.58 2.10
C PHE A 64 -7.17 10.77 0.61
N VAL A 65 -8.27 11.45 0.27
CA VAL A 65 -8.59 11.92 -1.07
C VAL A 65 -9.25 13.28 -0.92
N GLU A 66 -8.75 14.27 -1.65
CA GLU A 66 -9.31 15.61 -1.74
C GLU A 66 -9.06 16.16 -3.15
N GLU A 67 -10.12 16.46 -3.88
CA GLU A 67 -10.06 16.82 -5.30
C GLU A 67 -9.22 15.83 -6.14
N LYS A 68 -8.03 16.25 -6.57
CA LYS A 68 -7.06 15.45 -7.34
C LYS A 68 -5.92 14.92 -6.49
N PHE A 69 -5.87 15.25 -5.20
CA PHE A 69 -4.83 14.79 -4.29
C PHE A 69 -5.26 13.49 -3.62
N ILE A 70 -4.31 12.56 -3.54
CA ILE A 70 -4.52 11.24 -2.93
C ILE A 70 -3.30 10.88 -2.11
N ALA A 71 -3.54 10.33 -0.92
CA ALA A 71 -2.47 9.93 -0.01
C ALA A 71 -2.86 8.73 0.83
N GLY A 72 -1.83 8.13 1.42
CA GLY A 72 -1.93 6.87 2.11
C GLY A 72 -0.57 6.35 2.53
N TYR A 73 -0.48 5.03 2.61
CA TYR A 73 0.77 4.33 2.83
C TYR A 73 0.71 2.93 2.23
N ASN A 74 1.87 2.34 1.96
CA ASN A 74 1.97 0.92 1.66
C ASN A 74 2.65 0.16 2.80
N THR A 75 2.36 -1.14 2.89
CA THR A 75 3.13 -2.09 3.70
C THR A 75 3.65 -3.22 2.80
N HIS A 76 4.94 -3.53 2.94
CA HIS A 76 5.59 -4.64 2.23
C HIS A 76 6.78 -5.17 3.03
N LYS A 77 6.76 -6.48 3.35
CA LYS A 77 7.83 -7.16 4.10
C LYS A 77 8.20 -6.44 5.40
N GLY A 78 7.19 -6.02 6.17
CA GLY A 78 7.35 -5.32 7.43
C GLY A 78 7.73 -3.84 7.34
N ASN A 79 8.01 -3.32 6.13
CA ASN A 79 8.24 -1.91 5.90
C ASN A 79 6.94 -1.20 5.62
N ARG A 80 6.73 -0.06 6.29
CA ARG A 80 5.64 0.88 5.99
C ARG A 80 6.22 2.16 5.38
N ARG A 81 5.67 2.59 4.26
CA ARG A 81 6.08 3.81 3.56
C ARG A 81 4.87 4.67 3.25
N ASN A 82 4.92 5.94 3.64
CA ASN A 82 3.89 6.90 3.27
C ASN A 82 3.94 7.13 1.76
N VAL A 83 2.78 7.31 1.16
CA VAL A 83 2.66 7.61 -0.26
C VAL A 83 1.71 8.77 -0.51
N SER A 84 2.01 9.57 -1.51
CA SER A 84 1.13 10.66 -1.94
C SER A 84 1.28 10.97 -3.42
N GLY A 85 0.23 11.52 -4.01
CA GLY A 85 0.27 11.97 -5.39
C GLY A 85 -1.11 12.36 -5.90
N THR A 86 -1.43 11.92 -7.11
CA THR A 86 -2.58 12.43 -7.86
C THR A 86 -3.50 11.34 -8.35
N ILE A 87 -4.77 11.70 -8.48
CA ILE A 87 -5.83 10.89 -9.08
C ILE A 87 -6.49 11.66 -10.23
N GLU A 88 -6.64 11.01 -11.38
CA GLU A 88 -7.26 11.58 -12.58
C GLU A 88 -8.13 10.53 -13.30
N ALA A 89 -9.17 11.00 -13.99
CA ALA A 89 -9.97 10.13 -14.86
C ALA A 89 -9.17 9.73 -16.10
N ASP A 90 -9.28 8.46 -16.50
CA ASP A 90 -8.65 7.88 -17.68
C ASP A 90 -9.70 7.06 -18.44
N GLY A 91 -10.53 7.76 -19.22
CA GLY A 91 -11.73 7.16 -19.83
C GLY A 91 -12.75 6.70 -18.79
N ASP A 92 -13.04 5.39 -18.76
CA ASP A 92 -13.92 4.74 -17.79
C ASP A 92 -13.20 4.29 -16.50
N LYS A 93 -11.90 4.60 -16.38
CA LYS A 93 -11.02 4.19 -15.29
C LYS A 93 -10.47 5.36 -14.52
N TRP A 94 -9.74 5.06 -13.46
CA TRP A 94 -8.99 6.04 -12.68
C TRP A 94 -7.51 5.74 -12.73
N LYS A 95 -6.72 6.75 -13.09
CA LYS A 95 -5.28 6.70 -13.00
C LYS A 95 -4.82 7.38 -11.72
N VAL A 96 -4.06 6.63 -10.93
CA VAL A 96 -3.52 7.06 -9.65
C VAL A 96 -2.00 6.95 -9.69
N ILE A 97 -1.31 8.04 -9.37
CA ILE A 97 0.15 8.09 -9.25
C ILE A 97 0.47 8.37 -7.79
N LEU A 98 1.28 7.52 -7.16
CA LEU A 98 1.66 7.62 -5.75
C LEU A 98 3.17 7.54 -5.62
N ASN A 99 3.79 8.57 -5.04
CA ASN A 99 5.22 8.63 -4.79
C ASN A 99 5.52 8.24 -3.35
N GLU A 100 6.53 7.41 -3.16
CA GLU A 100 7.19 7.23 -1.87
C GLU A 100 8.14 8.41 -1.57
N PRO A 101 8.63 8.60 -0.33
CA PRO A 101 9.35 9.81 0.07
C PRO A 101 10.69 10.04 -0.64
N GLY A 102 11.33 8.97 -1.14
CA GLY A 102 12.62 9.03 -1.85
C GLY A 102 13.84 9.06 -0.94
N SER A 103 13.67 8.76 0.36
CA SER A 103 14.76 8.74 1.34
C SER A 103 15.38 7.35 1.52
N HIS A 104 14.86 6.33 0.83
CA HIS A 104 15.34 4.95 0.90
C HIS A 104 15.60 4.34 -0.49
N GLU A 105 16.54 3.40 -0.58
CA GLU A 105 16.87 2.70 -1.85
C GLU A 105 15.70 1.91 -2.46
N TYR A 106 14.69 1.56 -1.63
CA TYR A 106 13.51 0.81 -2.03
C TYR A 106 12.29 1.72 -2.26
N ASP A 107 12.50 3.04 -2.31
CA ASP A 107 11.43 3.98 -2.64
C ASP A 107 11.26 4.09 -4.16
N GLY A 108 10.04 4.35 -4.60
CA GLY A 108 9.71 4.56 -5.99
C GLY A 108 8.34 5.21 -6.20
N VAL A 109 7.82 5.01 -7.41
CA VAL A 109 6.54 5.54 -7.86
C VAL A 109 5.63 4.40 -8.25
N PHE A 110 4.45 4.36 -7.65
CA PHE A 110 3.35 3.53 -8.11
C PHE A 110 2.55 4.27 -9.17
N THR A 111 2.24 3.59 -10.28
CA THR A 111 1.22 3.99 -11.24
C THR A 111 0.15 2.91 -11.26
N LEU A 112 -1.05 3.24 -10.81
CA LEU A 112 -2.18 2.33 -10.65
C LEU A 112 -3.31 2.77 -11.59
N ILE A 113 -3.89 1.81 -12.30
CA ILE A 113 -5.07 2.02 -13.13
C ILE A 113 -6.21 1.21 -12.49
N PHE A 114 -7.09 1.91 -11.77
CA PHE A 114 -8.28 1.33 -11.14
C PHE A 114 -9.45 1.23 -12.11
N ASP A 115 -10.30 0.23 -11.91
CA ASP A 115 -11.63 0.23 -12.48
C ASP A 115 -12.49 1.38 -11.92
N LYS A 116 -13.64 1.62 -12.56
CA LYS A 116 -14.54 2.74 -12.22
C LYS A 116 -14.93 2.79 -10.74
N ASP A 117 -15.04 1.63 -10.10
CA ASP A 117 -15.60 1.45 -8.76
C ASP A 117 -14.52 1.21 -7.69
N PHE A 118 -13.23 1.29 -8.06
CA PHE A 118 -12.11 0.99 -7.19
C PHE A 118 -12.16 -0.43 -6.59
N ALA A 119 -12.67 -1.41 -7.32
CA ALA A 119 -12.65 -2.81 -6.88
C ALA A 119 -11.30 -3.48 -7.22
N ASN A 120 -10.72 -3.14 -8.37
CA ASN A 120 -9.47 -3.73 -8.86
C ASN A 120 -8.57 -2.66 -9.47
N ALA A 121 -7.26 -2.94 -9.49
CA ALA A 121 -6.31 -2.16 -10.28
C ALA A 121 -5.24 -3.04 -10.93
N THR A 122 -4.74 -2.57 -12.07
CA THR A 122 -3.40 -2.96 -12.55
C THR A 122 -2.40 -1.93 -12.08
N GLY A 123 -1.29 -2.37 -11.52
CA GLY A 123 -0.27 -1.51 -10.94
C GLY A 123 1.11 -1.76 -11.53
N SER A 124 1.88 -0.69 -11.64
CA SER A 124 3.31 -0.73 -11.84
C SER A 124 4.01 0.04 -10.73
N TRP A 125 5.17 -0.43 -10.32
CA TRP A 125 6.06 0.31 -9.42
C TRP A 125 7.42 0.47 -10.09
N LYS A 126 7.90 1.71 -10.14
CA LYS A 126 9.21 2.05 -10.67
C LYS A 126 10.07 2.58 -9.52
N PRO A 127 11.21 1.94 -9.21
CA PRO A 127 12.12 2.45 -8.20
C PRO A 127 12.70 3.80 -8.62
N PHE A 128 13.06 4.62 -7.63
CA PHE A 128 13.94 5.77 -7.87
C PHE A 128 15.39 5.35 -8.11
N SER A 129 15.80 4.21 -7.54
CA SER A 129 17.12 3.62 -7.73
C SER A 129 17.20 2.75 -8.99
N ASP A 130 18.21 2.98 -9.82
CA ASP A 130 18.46 2.17 -11.03
C ASP A 130 18.95 0.74 -10.72
N SER A 131 19.32 0.46 -9.47
CA SER A 131 19.76 -0.88 -9.02
C SER A 131 18.61 -1.88 -8.85
N LEU A 132 17.37 -1.39 -8.85
CA LEU A 132 16.18 -2.21 -8.66
C LEU A 132 15.37 -2.30 -9.95
N SER A 133 14.76 -3.46 -10.18
CA SER A 133 13.86 -3.63 -11.33
C SER A 133 12.44 -3.23 -10.98
N ALA A 134 11.79 -2.56 -11.93
CA ALA A 134 10.36 -2.26 -11.89
C ALA A 134 9.52 -3.52 -11.65
N LYS A 135 8.35 -3.33 -11.05
CA LYS A 135 7.40 -4.40 -10.72
C LYS A 135 6.07 -4.12 -11.40
N GLN A 136 5.41 -5.18 -11.83
CA GLN A 136 4.04 -5.17 -12.33
C GLN A 136 3.21 -6.06 -11.41
N PHE A 137 2.00 -5.64 -11.10
CA PHE A 137 1.14 -6.35 -10.15
C PHE A 137 -0.32 -6.00 -10.40
N LYS A 138 -1.21 -6.73 -9.71
CA LYS A 138 -2.64 -6.41 -9.65
C LYS A 138 -3.02 -6.20 -8.21
N LEU A 139 -3.93 -5.27 -7.98
CA LEU A 139 -4.55 -5.04 -6.69
C LEU A 139 -6.02 -5.41 -6.74
N VAL A 140 -6.49 -5.96 -5.64
CA VAL A 140 -7.91 -6.17 -5.37
C VAL A 140 -8.23 -5.43 -4.09
N ARG A 141 -9.37 -4.74 -4.04
CA ARG A 141 -9.87 -4.11 -2.82
C ARG A 141 -10.14 -5.20 -1.79
N HIS A 142 -9.54 -5.03 -0.63
CA HIS A 142 -9.88 -5.81 0.55
C HIS A 142 -11.15 -5.21 1.13
N ASN A 143 -12.25 -5.95 1.00
CA ASN A 143 -13.52 -5.54 1.60
C ASN A 143 -13.42 -5.79 3.09
N ILE A 144 -13.32 -4.69 3.85
CA ILE A 144 -13.55 -4.72 5.29
C ILE A 144 -15.06 -4.66 5.46
N ASP A 145 -15.69 -5.80 5.69
CA ASP A 145 -17.15 -5.95 5.82
C ASP A 145 -17.79 -5.25 7.02
N ASP A 146 -17.14 -4.78 8.08
CA ASP A 146 -17.79 -4.28 9.32
C ASP A 146 -18.74 -5.28 10.07
N ASN A 147 -19.53 -6.13 9.39
CA ASN A 147 -20.40 -7.15 10.00
C ASN A 147 -19.80 -8.57 9.93
N ASP A 148 -18.80 -8.81 9.08
CA ASP A 148 -17.99 -10.02 9.14
C ASP A 148 -17.12 -9.94 10.41
N PRO A 149 -17.17 -10.88 11.36
CA PRO A 149 -16.18 -10.93 12.44
C PRO A 149 -14.74 -11.10 11.94
N LYS A 150 -14.54 -11.54 10.68
CA LYS A 150 -13.24 -11.51 9.97
C LYS A 150 -12.93 -10.12 9.38
N SER A 151 -13.97 -9.31 9.24
CA SER A 151 -14.07 -7.85 9.13
C SER A 151 -13.21 -7.08 10.11
N PHE A 152 -13.63 -7.28 11.34
CA PHE A 152 -13.13 -6.72 12.57
C PHE A 152 -12.08 -7.65 13.19
N MET A 153 -11.06 -8.04 12.43
CA MET A 153 -9.88 -8.69 13.03
C MET A 153 -9.12 -7.64 13.87
N GLU A 154 -9.66 -7.35 15.05
CA GLU A 154 -8.95 -6.75 16.18
C GLU A 154 -7.71 -7.59 16.41
N SER A 155 -6.54 -7.07 15.99
CA SER A 155 -5.21 -7.50 16.44
C SER A 155 -5.09 -8.96 16.87
N ASN A 156 -5.36 -9.91 15.97
CA ASN A 156 -5.23 -11.33 16.29
C ASN A 156 -3.78 -11.56 16.74
N SER A 157 -3.64 -12.05 17.97
CA SER A 157 -2.34 -12.22 18.60
C SER A 157 -2.18 -13.66 19.05
N TYR A 158 -1.10 -14.31 18.63
CA TYR A 158 -0.68 -15.60 19.17
C TYR A 158 0.29 -15.34 20.33
N TYR A 159 0.10 -16.04 21.44
CA TYR A 159 0.97 -15.98 22.60
C TYR A 159 1.19 -17.37 23.21
N ASP A 160 2.46 -17.73 23.48
CA ASP A 160 2.84 -19.01 24.09
C ASP A 160 3.72 -18.87 25.34
N GLY A 161 3.82 -17.65 25.89
CA GLY A 161 4.72 -17.35 27.00
C GLY A 161 6.08 -16.79 26.57
N ASN A 162 6.55 -17.13 25.38
CA ASN A 162 7.88 -16.74 24.87
C ASN A 162 7.81 -15.88 23.62
N HIS A 163 6.74 -16.01 22.84
CA HIS A 163 6.51 -15.26 21.61
C HIS A 163 5.16 -14.56 21.65
N THR A 164 5.10 -13.37 21.06
CA THR A 164 3.86 -12.68 20.73
C THR A 164 3.87 -12.39 19.24
N LEU A 165 3.00 -13.03 18.46
CA LEU A 165 2.80 -12.72 17.04
C LEU A 165 1.51 -11.93 16.86
N SER A 166 1.60 -10.71 16.35
CA SER A 166 0.48 -9.78 16.16
C SER A 166 0.21 -9.52 14.68
N PHE A 167 -1.05 -9.55 14.28
CA PHE A 167 -1.50 -9.19 12.93
C PHE A 167 -2.25 -7.85 12.92
N TYR A 168 -2.02 -7.03 11.90
CA TYR A 168 -2.66 -5.71 11.75
C TYR A 168 -3.55 -5.65 10.51
N GLN A 169 -4.55 -4.78 10.54
CA GLN A 169 -5.51 -4.61 9.43
C GLN A 169 -4.86 -4.10 8.14
N ASP A 170 -3.73 -3.38 8.24
CA ASP A 170 -2.99 -2.89 7.09
C ASP A 170 -2.13 -3.98 6.40
N GLY A 171 -2.30 -5.24 6.80
CA GLY A 171 -1.57 -6.38 6.27
C GLY A 171 -0.15 -6.52 6.81
N SER A 172 0.27 -5.68 7.76
CA SER A 172 1.51 -5.88 8.50
C SER A 172 1.33 -6.87 9.64
N CYS A 173 2.43 -7.49 10.07
CA CYS A 173 2.49 -8.30 11.27
C CYS A 173 3.83 -8.13 11.95
N GLU A 174 3.91 -8.47 13.23
CA GLU A 174 5.17 -8.52 13.95
C GLU A 174 5.21 -9.70 14.91
N ILE A 175 6.39 -10.27 15.09
CA ILE A 175 6.63 -11.22 16.17
C ILE A 175 7.67 -10.67 17.13
N ALA A 176 7.34 -10.69 18.41
CA ALA A 176 8.17 -10.24 19.50
C ALA A 176 8.58 -11.44 20.37
N TYR A 177 9.86 -11.61 20.65
CA TYR A 177 10.38 -12.72 21.44
C TYR A 177 11.70 -12.37 22.14
N TYR A 178 12.07 -13.15 23.15
CA TYR A 178 13.37 -13.05 23.81
C TYR A 178 14.28 -14.17 23.31
N PRO A 179 15.40 -13.87 22.63
CA PRO A 179 16.35 -14.88 22.21
C PRO A 179 16.85 -15.70 23.39
N ILE A 180 17.10 -16.98 23.16
CA ILE A 180 17.69 -17.88 24.14
C ILE A 180 19.15 -18.08 23.73
N LYS A 181 20.08 -17.85 24.65
CA LYS A 181 21.49 -18.15 24.43
C LYS A 181 21.73 -19.67 24.44
N ALA A 182 22.83 -20.10 23.86
CA ALA A 182 23.29 -21.50 23.92
C ALA A 182 23.28 -22.16 25.33
N ASP A 183 23.40 -21.39 26.41
CA ASP A 183 23.33 -21.88 27.80
C ASP A 183 21.90 -21.96 28.38
N SER A 184 20.88 -21.85 27.53
CA SER A 184 19.45 -21.79 27.90
C SER A 184 19.03 -20.56 28.70
N THR A 185 19.89 -19.53 28.83
CA THR A 185 19.49 -18.26 29.45
C THR A 185 18.84 -17.33 28.44
N LYS A 186 17.75 -16.66 28.85
CA LYS A 186 17.10 -15.64 28.01
C LYS A 186 17.96 -14.39 27.95
N VAL A 187 18.10 -13.81 26.75
CA VAL A 187 18.64 -12.47 26.58
C VAL A 187 17.61 -11.46 27.13
N LEU A 188 18.07 -10.42 27.83
CA LEU A 188 17.18 -9.42 28.44
C LEU A 188 16.53 -8.48 27.42
N GLN A 189 17.03 -8.45 26.20
CA GLN A 189 16.53 -7.62 25.12
C GLN A 189 15.55 -8.41 24.25
N GLN A 190 14.34 -7.87 24.13
CA GLN A 190 13.33 -8.38 23.21
C GLN A 190 13.73 -8.05 21.77
N VAL A 191 13.54 -9.01 20.87
CA VAL A 191 13.67 -8.85 19.43
C VAL A 191 12.27 -8.72 18.84
N ILE A 192 12.08 -7.78 17.92
CA ILE A 192 10.85 -7.59 17.14
C ILE A 192 11.18 -7.74 15.67
N VAL A 193 10.56 -8.73 15.02
CA VAL A 193 10.66 -8.96 13.59
C VAL A 193 9.35 -8.57 12.92
N LYS A 194 9.43 -7.76 11.87
CA LYS A 194 8.25 -7.23 11.16
C LYS A 194 8.07 -7.91 9.80
N GLY A 195 6.83 -8.11 9.40
CA GLY A 195 6.46 -8.76 8.15
C GLY A 195 5.20 -8.17 7.54
N THR A 196 4.84 -8.67 6.37
CA THR A 196 3.49 -8.55 5.81
C THR A 196 2.88 -9.93 5.63
N TYR A 197 1.56 -10.01 5.68
CA TYR A 197 0.87 -11.29 5.58
C TYR A 197 -0.26 -11.27 4.57
N LYS A 198 -0.60 -12.46 4.09
CA LYS A 198 -1.85 -12.74 3.38
C LYS A 198 -2.59 -13.84 4.10
N TYR A 199 -3.90 -13.69 4.28
CA TYR A 199 -4.77 -14.78 4.74
C TYR A 199 -5.41 -15.48 3.54
N ALA A 200 -5.26 -16.80 3.45
CA ALA A 200 -5.89 -17.62 2.42
C ALA A 200 -6.04 -19.07 2.90
N ASN A 201 -7.12 -19.75 2.55
CA ASN A 201 -7.31 -21.17 2.88
C ASN A 201 -7.09 -21.47 4.38
N GLU A 202 -7.66 -20.64 5.26
CA GLU A 202 -7.56 -20.76 6.73
C GLU A 202 -6.14 -20.65 7.29
N LYS A 203 -5.24 -20.05 6.52
CA LYS A 203 -3.81 -19.94 6.82
C LYS A 203 -3.31 -18.52 6.61
N TYR A 204 -2.45 -18.07 7.50
CA TYR A 204 -1.65 -16.87 7.29
C TYR A 204 -0.37 -17.25 6.53
N TYR A 205 0.01 -16.42 5.57
CA TYR A 205 1.22 -16.53 4.78
C TYR A 205 2.06 -15.29 5.07
N ILE A 206 3.12 -15.44 5.86
CA ILE A 206 3.91 -14.29 6.32
C ILE A 206 5.21 -14.16 5.51
N ASN A 207 5.49 -12.94 5.06
CA ASN A 207 6.76 -12.55 4.46
C ASN A 207 7.45 -11.53 5.37
N TRP A 208 8.53 -11.97 6.01
CA TRP A 208 9.30 -11.13 6.94
C TRP A 208 10.24 -10.16 6.21
N GLY A 209 10.59 -9.07 6.89
CA GLY A 209 11.61 -8.13 6.47
C GLY A 209 13.02 -8.74 6.49
N LYS A 210 13.96 -8.10 5.79
CA LYS A 210 15.35 -8.56 5.65
C LYS A 210 16.08 -8.68 6.99
N GLU A 211 15.71 -7.83 7.95
CA GLU A 211 16.27 -7.83 9.30
C GLU A 211 15.72 -8.97 10.18
N GLY A 212 14.80 -9.80 9.66
CA GLY A 212 14.29 -10.98 10.35
C GLY A 212 15.24 -12.17 10.28
N PHE A 213 15.33 -12.93 11.38
CA PHE A 213 15.93 -14.28 11.48
C PHE A 213 17.23 -14.46 10.67
N ASN A 214 18.25 -13.64 10.95
CA ASN A 214 19.60 -13.70 10.35
C ASN A 214 19.63 -13.89 8.82
N ASN A 215 18.83 -13.11 8.07
CA ASN A 215 18.75 -13.17 6.61
C ASN A 215 18.30 -14.54 6.06
N ARG A 216 17.79 -15.45 6.88
CA ARG A 216 16.96 -16.54 6.35
C ARG A 216 15.75 -15.85 5.77
N ARG A 217 15.66 -15.83 4.44
CA ARG A 217 14.44 -15.46 3.73
C ARG A 217 13.39 -16.44 4.23
N ALA A 218 12.68 -16.03 5.25
CA ALA A 218 11.69 -16.88 5.84
C ALA A 218 10.58 -17.01 4.82
N ASP A 219 10.60 -18.17 4.19
CA ASP A 219 9.49 -18.79 3.53
C ASP A 219 8.27 -18.67 4.45
N THR A 220 7.12 -18.49 3.81
CA THR A 220 5.80 -18.45 4.40
C THR A 220 5.66 -19.23 5.71
N PHE A 221 5.55 -18.51 6.83
CA PHE A 221 5.10 -19.12 8.07
C PHE A 221 3.62 -19.38 7.99
N LEU A 222 3.23 -20.59 8.38
CA LEU A 222 1.84 -21.04 8.29
C LEU A 222 1.18 -21.04 9.66
N VAL A 223 0.45 -19.97 9.95
CA VAL A 223 -0.38 -19.93 11.16
C VAL A 223 -1.75 -20.49 10.81
N LYS A 224 -2.17 -21.55 11.50
CA LYS A 224 -3.51 -22.12 11.33
C LYS A 224 -4.49 -21.41 12.24
N HIS A 225 -5.60 -20.99 11.66
CA HIS A 225 -6.78 -20.58 12.41
C HIS A 225 -7.56 -21.83 12.80
N THR A 226 -7.77 -22.04 14.11
CA THR A 226 -8.51 -23.20 14.61
C THR A 226 -9.85 -22.70 15.13
N LYS A 227 -10.95 -23.23 14.58
CA LYS A 227 -12.30 -22.93 15.04
C LYS A 227 -12.46 -23.28 16.53
N PRO A 228 -13.32 -22.55 17.26
CA PRO A 228 -13.56 -22.79 18.67
C PRO A 228 -13.96 -24.26 18.91
N ASP A 229 -13.41 -24.84 19.97
CA ASP A 229 -13.96 -26.06 20.56
C ASP A 229 -15.45 -25.80 20.84
N PRO A 230 -16.38 -26.73 20.57
CA PRO A 230 -17.79 -26.57 20.94
C PRO A 230 -18.01 -26.25 22.44
N ASN A 231 -17.01 -26.43 23.30
CA ASN A 231 -17.03 -26.08 24.72
C ASN A 231 -16.18 -24.84 25.08
N ASN A 232 -15.53 -24.18 24.11
CA ASN A 232 -14.64 -23.04 24.37
C ASN A 232 -14.82 -21.98 23.27
N GLU A 233 -15.39 -20.83 23.63
CA GLU A 233 -15.79 -19.77 22.68
C GLU A 233 -14.61 -19.01 22.04
N TYR A 234 -13.36 -19.34 22.38
CA TYR A 234 -12.19 -18.63 21.91
C TYR A 234 -11.59 -19.27 20.66
N GLU A 235 -11.47 -18.48 19.59
CA GLU A 235 -10.64 -18.80 18.44
C GLU A 235 -9.17 -18.86 18.87
N SER A 236 -8.39 -19.80 18.32
CA SER A 236 -6.96 -19.89 18.61
C SER A 236 -6.13 -19.96 17.34
N LEU A 237 -5.03 -19.21 17.36
CA LEU A 237 -3.96 -19.34 16.39
C LEU A 237 -3.00 -20.44 16.86
N SER A 238 -2.53 -21.27 15.93
CA SER A 238 -1.44 -22.20 16.20
C SER A 238 -0.32 -22.01 15.17
N ILE A 239 0.91 -21.99 15.68
CA ILE A 239 2.15 -21.95 14.91
C ILE A 239 2.85 -23.29 15.14
N THR A 240 3.53 -23.84 14.12
CA THR A 240 4.23 -25.11 14.31
C THR A 240 5.49 -24.91 15.17
N ASN A 241 5.85 -25.91 15.98
CA ASN A 241 7.07 -25.82 16.81
C ASN A 241 8.34 -25.68 15.96
N ALA A 242 8.40 -26.30 14.78
CA ALA A 242 9.54 -26.17 13.86
C ALA A 242 9.72 -24.72 13.38
N ASP A 243 8.61 -24.02 13.13
CA ASP A 243 8.62 -22.60 12.78
C ASP A 243 9.14 -21.74 13.94
N LEU A 244 8.72 -22.02 15.17
CA LEU A 244 9.18 -21.29 16.37
C LEU A 244 10.64 -21.61 16.72
N GLU A 245 11.09 -22.85 16.55
CA GLU A 245 12.48 -23.26 16.81
C GLU A 245 13.47 -22.59 15.85
N LEU A 246 13.06 -22.33 14.59
CA LEU A 246 13.84 -21.52 13.64
C LEU A 246 14.02 -20.08 14.12
N MET A 247 13.11 -19.56 14.93
CA MET A 247 13.16 -18.19 15.45
C MET A 247 14.09 -18.05 16.67
N GLN A 248 14.28 -19.12 17.44
CA GLN A 248 14.97 -19.09 18.73
C GLN A 248 16.45 -19.48 18.67
N ASN A 249 16.85 -20.38 17.76
CA ASN A 249 18.16 -21.05 17.79
C ASN A 249 19.31 -20.26 17.13
N GLU A 250 19.34 -18.94 17.31
CA GLU A 250 20.21 -18.07 16.51
C GLU A 250 21.23 -17.24 17.32
N PHE A 251 21.50 -17.59 18.60
CA PHE A 251 22.59 -17.02 19.41
C PHE A 251 23.36 -18.03 20.28
#